data_AF-A0A3Q2DX06-F1
#
_entry.id   AF-A0A3Q2DX06-F1
#
_cell.length_a   1.000
_cell.length_b   1.000
_cell.length_c   1.000
_cell.angle_alpha   90.00
_cell.angle_beta   90.00
_cell.angle_gamma   90.00
#
_symmetry.space_group_name_H-M   'P 1'
#
loop_
_entity.id
_entity.type
_entity.pdbx_description
1 polymer ?
#
loop_
_entity_poly.entity_id
_entity_poly.type
_entity_poly.pdbx_seq_one_letter_code
_entity_poly.pdbx_strand_id
1 'polypeptide(L)'
;MEKSLKWVLVFIPKRFCSNTTLLKTQMACHSCSISKCSGLEQRTSWFGPTDPLNYPVCRYHMKTSSGTDLTISGCSFECEKEVQVKRCCPGFWGPDCMECPDRADRPCSSRGVCSDGLGGNGTCISPVRDRHMMFFVFLVSECKCVHGLCSSGLKGDGRCTCFSGYKGPSCDQELPECAALGCQQNSRCMEEALSGRLVCQCLPGFEKSGAQCLSKNPCLQRVCHAQASCLHTGPNQHLCACNKGYTGDGRICMPVNPCQTKNGGCSPESANCVYDGPGQSHCECLQGFKKLADGSCNLKDICKPNSCHQNANCTTVGPDQLTATYCCGSIHSPLG
;
A
#
# COMPACT_ATOMS: atom_id res chain seq x y z
N MET A 1 39.91 2.98 55.92
CA MET A 1 38.45 2.78 55.79
C MET A 1 38.07 3.08 54.34
N GLU A 2 37.90 2.07 53.51
CA GLU A 2 37.65 2.26 52.08
C GLU A 2 36.18 1.96 51.78
N LYS A 3 35.37 3.00 51.55
CA LYS A 3 33.94 2.83 51.26
C LYS A 3 33.76 2.48 49.79
N SER A 4 33.61 1.19 49.51
CA SER A 4 33.24 0.69 48.20
C SER A 4 31.88 1.28 47.77
N LEU A 5 31.90 2.14 46.75
CA LEU A 5 30.71 2.64 46.07
C LEU A 5 30.10 1.53 45.24
N LYS A 6 29.05 0.88 45.77
CA LYS A 6 28.19 -0.01 44.97
C LYS A 6 27.36 0.81 44.00
N TRP A 7 27.78 0.82 42.75
CA TRP A 7 26.97 1.29 41.62
C TRP A 7 25.75 0.39 41.48
N VAL A 8 24.58 0.88 41.93
CA VAL A 8 23.31 0.22 41.64
C VAL A 8 23.00 0.49 40.17
N LEU A 9 23.22 -0.52 39.32
CA LEU A 9 22.78 -0.51 37.93
C LEU A 9 21.24 -0.49 37.90
N VAL A 10 20.68 0.71 37.82
CA VAL A 10 19.26 0.89 37.52
C VAL A 10 19.04 0.42 36.08
N PHE A 11 18.47 -0.78 35.93
CA PHE A 11 17.99 -1.27 34.64
C PHE A 11 16.82 -0.42 34.19
N ILE A 12 17.10 0.63 33.41
CA ILE A 12 16.07 1.38 32.69
C ILE A 12 15.64 0.49 31.50
N PRO A 13 14.40 -0.02 31.47
CA PRO A 13 13.93 -0.78 30.32
C PRO A 13 13.99 0.07 29.06
N LYS A 14 14.57 -0.49 27.98
CA LYS A 14 14.55 0.16 26.67
C LYS A 14 13.10 0.36 26.24
N ARG A 15 12.75 1.54 25.71
CA ARG A 15 11.39 1.85 25.26
C ARG A 15 11.10 1.30 23.86
N PHE A 16 12.11 1.34 23.00
CA PHE A 16 12.05 0.82 21.63
C PHE A 16 12.78 -0.51 21.51
N CYS A 17 12.08 -1.52 21.00
CA CYS A 17 12.59 -2.87 20.74
C CYS A 17 12.61 -3.16 19.22
N SER A 18 12.93 -2.16 18.40
CA SER A 18 12.98 -2.28 16.93
C SER A 18 13.71 -3.55 16.51
N ASN A 19 13.06 -4.38 15.70
CA ASN A 19 13.67 -5.58 15.13
C ASN A 19 13.86 -5.39 13.63
N THR A 20 14.92 -5.96 13.07
CA THR A 20 15.07 -6.09 11.63
C THR A 20 14.25 -7.30 11.20
N THR A 21 13.12 -7.06 10.53
CA THR A 21 12.30 -8.12 9.97
C THR A 21 12.59 -8.22 8.48
N LEU A 22 12.87 -9.44 8.01
CA LEU A 22 12.93 -9.74 6.59
C LEU A 22 11.49 -9.81 6.06
N LEU A 23 11.03 -8.73 5.42
CA LEU A 23 9.74 -8.71 4.75
C LEU A 23 9.87 -9.52 3.46
N LYS A 24 9.23 -10.68 3.40
CA LYS A 24 9.07 -11.45 2.18
C LYS A 24 7.72 -11.14 1.54
N THR A 25 7.70 -10.89 0.24
CA THR A 25 6.46 -10.76 -0.53
C THR A 25 6.55 -11.59 -1.80
N GLN A 26 5.51 -12.39 -2.04
CA GLN A 26 5.37 -13.17 -3.26
C GLN A 26 4.44 -12.42 -4.22
N MET A 27 4.93 -12.13 -5.42
CA MET A 27 4.14 -11.47 -6.45
C MET A 27 3.09 -12.41 -7.04
N ALA A 28 2.01 -11.84 -7.59
CA ALA A 28 1.04 -12.60 -8.35
C ALA A 28 1.72 -13.33 -9.54
N CYS A 29 1.16 -14.48 -9.91
CA CYS A 29 1.69 -15.25 -11.03
C CYS A 29 1.42 -14.54 -12.37
N HIS A 30 2.44 -14.43 -13.20
CA HIS A 30 2.37 -13.73 -14.50
C HIS A 30 3.14 -14.50 -15.58
N SER A 31 3.05 -14.06 -16.84
CA SER A 31 3.90 -14.58 -17.92
C SER A 31 5.38 -14.33 -17.61
N CYS A 32 6.22 -15.35 -17.80
CA CYS A 32 7.67 -15.32 -17.52
C CYS A 32 8.47 -14.31 -18.37
N SER A 33 7.86 -13.71 -19.39
CA SER A 33 8.47 -12.73 -20.31
C SER A 33 8.69 -11.33 -19.70
N ILE A 34 8.21 -11.06 -18.48
CA ILE A 34 8.23 -9.72 -17.84
C ILE A 34 9.47 -9.54 -16.91
N SER A 35 10.49 -10.39 -17.06
CA SER A 35 11.57 -10.61 -16.09
C SER A 35 12.69 -9.55 -16.06
N LYS A 36 12.37 -8.29 -15.74
CA LYS A 36 13.35 -7.28 -15.30
C LYS A 36 12.88 -6.48 -14.09
N CYS A 37 13.10 -7.03 -12.89
CA CYS A 37 13.11 -6.25 -11.64
C CYS A 37 14.40 -5.42 -11.53
N SER A 38 14.46 -4.28 -12.22
CA SER A 38 15.54 -3.31 -12.06
C SER A 38 15.33 -2.47 -10.79
N GLY A 39 16.03 -2.77 -9.69
CA GLY A 39 16.04 -1.85 -8.54
C GLY A 39 16.53 -2.31 -7.16
N LEU A 40 16.89 -3.59 -6.93
CA LEU A 40 17.37 -4.06 -5.61
C LEU A 40 18.56 -5.04 -5.76
N GLU A 41 19.74 -4.64 -5.28
CA GLU A 41 20.98 -5.45 -5.32
C GLU A 41 21.07 -6.55 -4.23
N GLN A 42 19.94 -6.99 -3.68
CA GLN A 42 19.92 -7.92 -2.54
C GLN A 42 19.07 -9.17 -2.85
N ARG A 43 19.75 -10.33 -2.82
CA ARG A 43 19.25 -11.72 -2.92
C ARG A 43 17.84 -11.89 -3.48
N THR A 44 17.76 -12.15 -4.79
CA THR A 44 16.55 -12.62 -5.47
C THR A 44 16.63 -14.13 -5.70
N SER A 45 15.65 -14.88 -5.17
CA SER A 45 15.49 -16.32 -5.46
C SER A 45 14.58 -16.50 -6.67
N TRP A 46 15.07 -17.16 -7.72
CA TRP A 46 14.31 -17.46 -8.93
C TRP A 46 13.61 -18.82 -8.82
N PHE A 47 12.29 -18.84 -8.97
CA PHE A 47 11.51 -20.07 -9.21
C PHE A 47 11.18 -20.17 -10.71
N GLY A 48 12.11 -20.75 -11.47
CA GLY A 48 11.93 -21.09 -12.89
C GLY A 48 11.39 -22.51 -13.09
N PRO A 49 10.92 -22.85 -14.31
CA PRO A 49 10.32 -24.15 -14.59
C PRO A 49 11.36 -25.24 -14.90
N THR A 50 11.85 -25.93 -13.86
CA THR A 50 12.34 -27.31 -13.95
C THR A 50 11.98 -28.08 -12.68
N ASP A 51 11.00 -28.96 -12.77
CA ASP A 51 10.82 -30.07 -11.80
C ASP A 51 11.95 -31.09 -12.10
N PRO A 52 12.69 -31.58 -11.11
CA PRO A 52 12.13 -32.40 -10.04
C PRO A 52 12.44 -31.90 -8.61
N LEU A 53 11.49 -32.12 -7.70
CA LEU A 53 11.52 -31.93 -6.23
C LEU A 53 10.86 -30.63 -5.72
N ASN A 54 9.54 -30.58 -5.92
CA ASN A 54 8.58 -30.16 -4.87
C ASN A 54 8.54 -28.66 -4.51
N TYR A 55 8.61 -27.78 -5.52
CA TYR A 55 8.27 -26.36 -5.39
C TYR A 55 7.02 -26.01 -6.24
N PRO A 56 6.13 -25.10 -5.76
CA PRO A 56 4.82 -24.89 -6.38
C PRO A 56 4.90 -24.08 -7.67
N VAL A 57 4.63 -24.74 -8.81
CA VAL A 57 4.40 -24.07 -10.10
C VAL A 57 3.16 -23.18 -9.98
N CYS A 58 3.35 -21.86 -10.05
CA CYS A 58 2.22 -20.94 -10.00
C CYS A 58 1.44 -20.96 -11.33
N ARG A 59 0.14 -20.68 -11.25
CA ARG A 59 -0.75 -20.58 -12.42
C ARG A 59 -1.46 -19.23 -12.41
N TYR A 60 -1.74 -18.69 -13.60
CA TYR A 60 -2.51 -17.48 -13.79
C TYR A 60 -3.64 -17.69 -14.80
N HIS A 61 -4.69 -16.88 -14.68
CA HIS A 61 -5.87 -16.96 -15.54
C HIS A 61 -5.79 -15.93 -16.66
N MET A 62 -6.17 -16.32 -17.87
CA MET A 62 -6.36 -15.43 -19.01
C MET A 62 -7.69 -15.70 -19.70
N LYS A 63 -8.47 -14.64 -19.92
CA LYS A 63 -9.74 -14.73 -20.64
C LYS A 63 -9.49 -14.64 -22.14
N THR A 64 -9.90 -15.67 -22.87
CA THR A 64 -9.90 -15.64 -24.34
C THR A 64 -11.07 -14.80 -24.88
N SER A 65 -11.02 -14.45 -26.16
CA SER A 65 -12.11 -13.75 -26.88
C SER A 65 -13.46 -14.48 -26.83
N SER A 66 -13.45 -15.80 -26.68
CA SER A 66 -14.62 -16.66 -26.47
C SER A 66 -15.21 -16.59 -25.04
N GLY A 67 -14.62 -15.83 -24.12
CA GLY A 67 -15.07 -15.70 -22.73
C GLY A 67 -14.66 -16.84 -21.80
N THR A 68 -13.93 -17.85 -22.29
CA THR A 68 -13.40 -18.95 -21.48
C THR A 68 -12.13 -18.53 -20.71
N ASP A 69 -12.07 -18.84 -19.41
CA ASP A 69 -10.87 -18.66 -18.58
C ASP A 69 -9.89 -19.83 -18.81
N LEU A 70 -8.77 -19.55 -19.49
CA LEU A 70 -7.65 -20.49 -19.59
C LEU A 70 -6.72 -20.32 -18.39
N THR A 71 -6.28 -21.44 -17.83
CA THR A 71 -5.34 -21.47 -16.69
C THR A 71 -3.97 -21.93 -17.18
N ILE A 72 -2.97 -21.05 -17.15
CA ILE A 72 -1.63 -21.31 -17.70
C ILE A 72 -0.56 -21.19 -16.62
N SER A 73 0.48 -22.02 -16.69
CA SER A 73 1.68 -21.92 -15.85
C SER A 73 2.39 -20.59 -16.06
N GLY A 74 2.78 -19.93 -14.97
CA GLY A 74 3.51 -18.66 -15.02
C GLY A 74 4.70 -18.63 -14.06
N CYS A 75 5.31 -17.45 -13.96
CA CYS A 75 6.37 -17.14 -13.03
C CYS A 75 5.87 -16.20 -11.92
N SER A 76 6.40 -16.38 -10.71
CA SER A 76 6.13 -15.58 -9.51
C SER A 76 7.47 -15.26 -8.86
N PHE A 77 7.71 -14.01 -8.50
CA PHE A 77 8.93 -13.59 -7.80
C PHE A 77 8.69 -13.51 -6.30
N GLU A 78 9.61 -14.06 -5.51
CA GLU A 78 9.71 -13.78 -4.07
C GLU A 78 10.73 -12.64 -3.88
N CYS A 79 10.26 -11.51 -3.36
CA CYS A 79 11.09 -10.36 -3.04
C CYS A 79 11.32 -10.29 -1.53
N GLU A 80 12.58 -10.23 -1.11
CA GLU A 80 12.97 -10.09 0.29
C GLU A 80 13.52 -8.68 0.54
N LYS A 81 13.11 -8.05 1.65
CA LYS A 81 13.66 -6.76 2.08
C LYS A 81 13.80 -6.70 3.60
N GLU A 82 14.99 -6.39 4.09
CA GLU A 82 15.17 -6.04 5.50
C GLU A 82 14.52 -4.69 5.80
N VAL A 83 13.58 -4.69 6.76
CA VAL A 83 12.90 -3.49 7.25
C VAL A 83 13.07 -3.42 8.76
N GLN A 84 13.60 -2.31 9.27
CA GLN A 84 13.52 -2.02 10.70
C GLN A 84 12.08 -1.70 11.07
N VAL A 85 11.38 -2.70 11.59
CA VAL A 85 10.05 -2.51 12.17
C VAL A 85 10.25 -1.86 13.52
N LYS A 86 10.04 -0.54 13.59
CA LYS A 86 9.91 0.16 14.87
C LYS A 86 8.78 -0.52 15.64
N ARG A 87 9.07 -0.93 16.87
CA ARG A 87 8.08 -1.44 17.81
C ARG A 87 8.46 -0.99 19.21
N CYS A 88 7.44 -0.76 20.01
CA CYS A 88 7.62 -0.62 21.44
C CYS A 88 8.05 -1.96 22.04
N CYS A 89 8.79 -1.91 23.14
CA CYS A 89 9.00 -3.10 23.96
C CYS A 89 7.68 -3.52 24.63
N PRO A 90 7.52 -4.78 25.07
CA PRO A 90 6.34 -5.21 25.82
C PRO A 90 6.09 -4.29 27.01
N GLY A 91 4.83 -3.94 27.26
CA GLY A 91 4.47 -2.97 28.29
C GLY A 91 4.75 -1.50 27.93
N PHE A 92 4.98 -1.18 26.65
CA PHE A 92 5.05 0.19 26.12
C PHE A 92 4.14 0.36 24.89
N TRP A 93 3.52 1.54 24.73
CA TRP A 93 2.45 1.79 23.74
C TRP A 93 2.56 3.15 23.05
N GLY A 94 1.88 3.27 21.90
CA GLY A 94 1.81 4.50 21.09
C GLY A 94 3.09 4.80 20.30
N PRO A 95 3.12 5.91 19.52
CA PRO A 95 4.22 6.22 18.61
C PRO A 95 5.55 6.54 19.33
N ASP A 96 5.47 7.08 20.55
CA ASP A 96 6.61 7.44 21.39
C ASP A 96 7.02 6.32 22.38
N CYS A 97 6.31 5.19 22.36
CA CYS A 97 6.50 4.06 23.28
C CYS A 97 6.49 4.50 24.76
N MET A 98 5.35 5.05 25.17
CA MET A 98 5.04 5.41 26.54
C MET A 98 4.79 4.15 27.38
N GLU A 99 5.11 4.20 28.67
CA GLU A 99 4.94 3.06 29.57
C GLU A 99 3.44 2.74 29.78
N CYS A 100 3.08 1.46 29.80
CA CYS A 100 1.75 1.01 30.18
C CYS A 100 1.45 1.37 31.65
N PRO A 101 0.17 1.47 32.04
CA PRO A 101 -0.21 1.75 33.43
C PRO A 101 0.49 0.83 34.44
N ASP A 102 0.84 1.43 35.59
CA ASP A 102 1.81 0.95 36.58
C ASP A 102 3.27 0.97 36.11
N ARG A 103 3.72 -0.07 35.40
CA ARG A 103 5.12 -0.27 34.97
C ARG A 103 5.22 -1.19 33.75
N ALA A 104 6.26 -1.05 32.94
CA ALA A 104 6.52 -1.91 31.79
C ALA A 104 6.86 -3.37 32.16
N ASP A 105 7.49 -3.61 33.32
CA ASP A 105 7.76 -4.96 33.83
C ASP A 105 6.52 -5.65 34.44
N ARG A 106 5.51 -4.85 34.81
CA ARG A 106 4.29 -5.30 35.47
C ARG A 106 3.04 -4.55 34.96
N PRO A 107 2.77 -4.57 33.65
CA PRO A 107 1.70 -3.79 33.06
C PRO A 107 0.35 -4.17 33.66
N CYS A 108 -0.51 -3.17 33.89
CA CYS A 108 -1.87 -3.38 34.41
C CYS A 108 -1.89 -4.16 35.75
N SER A 109 -0.89 -3.94 36.61
CA SER A 109 -0.68 -4.65 37.89
C SER A 109 -0.78 -6.18 37.79
N SER A 110 -0.41 -6.78 36.65
CA SER A 110 -0.55 -8.22 36.35
C SER A 110 -1.98 -8.78 36.47
N ARG A 111 -3.01 -7.93 36.32
CA ARG A 111 -4.45 -8.29 36.40
C ARG A 111 -5.21 -8.08 35.09
N GLY A 112 -4.50 -7.74 34.02
CA GLY A 112 -5.03 -7.53 32.68
C GLY A 112 -3.90 -7.49 31.65
N VAL A 113 -4.27 -7.44 30.38
CA VAL A 113 -3.39 -7.28 29.23
C VAL A 113 -3.42 -5.81 28.82
N CYS A 114 -2.26 -5.16 28.70
CA CYS A 114 -2.18 -3.80 28.17
C CYS A 114 -2.37 -3.82 26.64
N SER A 115 -3.09 -2.83 26.10
CA SER A 115 -3.05 -2.52 24.66
C SER A 115 -1.72 -1.83 24.33
N ASP A 116 -0.69 -2.64 24.12
CA ASP A 116 0.69 -2.21 23.88
C ASP A 116 1.07 -2.20 22.38
N GLY A 117 2.29 -1.74 22.07
CA GLY A 117 2.76 -1.52 20.70
C GLY A 117 2.34 -0.19 20.07
N LEU A 118 2.79 0.07 18.83
CA LEU A 118 2.64 1.37 18.16
C LEU A 118 1.17 1.81 17.91
N GLY A 119 0.28 0.85 17.68
CA GLY A 119 -1.17 1.08 17.53
C GLY A 119 -1.95 0.86 18.83
N GLY A 120 -1.27 0.48 19.91
CA GLY A 120 -1.87 0.34 21.24
C GLY A 120 -2.19 1.70 21.84
N ASN A 121 -3.21 1.75 22.69
CA ASN A 121 -3.68 2.96 23.36
C ASN A 121 -3.46 2.95 24.89
N GLY A 122 -2.71 1.99 25.41
CA GLY A 122 -2.42 1.86 26.85
C GLY A 122 -3.58 1.33 27.69
N THR A 123 -4.75 1.04 27.10
CA THR A 123 -5.91 0.53 27.83
C THR A 123 -5.63 -0.87 28.39
N CYS A 124 -5.92 -1.08 29.67
CA CYS A 124 -5.82 -2.37 30.34
C CYS A 124 -7.12 -3.19 30.22
N ILE A 125 -7.05 -4.35 29.56
CA ILE A 125 -8.19 -5.26 29.38
C ILE A 125 -8.01 -6.48 30.28
N SER A 126 -8.90 -6.70 31.26
CA SER A 126 -8.92 -7.94 32.04
C SER A 126 -9.61 -9.07 31.25
N PRO A 127 -9.04 -10.28 31.20
CA PRO A 127 -9.76 -11.43 30.65
C PRO A 127 -10.95 -11.78 31.54
N VAL A 128 -12.16 -11.62 31.00
CA VAL A 128 -13.41 -11.91 31.72
C VAL A 128 -13.55 -13.43 31.88
N ARG A 129 -13.48 -13.93 33.13
CA ARG A 129 -14.07 -15.24 33.43
C ARG A 129 -15.56 -15.02 33.62
N ASP A 130 -16.33 -15.52 32.66
CA ASP A 130 -17.77 -15.38 32.63
C ASP A 130 -18.44 -16.12 33.81
N ARG A 131 -19.10 -15.37 34.69
CA ARG A 131 -20.44 -15.77 35.15
C ARG A 131 -21.24 -14.62 35.77
N HIS A 132 -22.50 -14.54 35.32
CA HIS A 132 -23.64 -13.83 35.91
C HIS A 132 -23.64 -12.29 35.81
N MET A 133 -24.30 -11.83 34.76
CA MET A 133 -24.96 -10.53 34.69
C MET A 133 -26.13 -10.48 35.70
N MET A 134 -26.06 -9.58 36.69
CA MET A 134 -27.24 -9.00 37.33
C MET A 134 -26.98 -7.56 37.79
N PHE A 135 -27.73 -6.64 37.18
CA PHE A 135 -28.26 -5.38 37.76
C PHE A 135 -27.42 -4.64 38.81
N PHE A 136 -26.55 -3.72 38.35
CA PHE A 136 -26.30 -2.47 39.09
C PHE A 136 -26.20 -1.29 38.11
N VAL A 137 -26.73 -0.14 38.54
CA VAL A 137 -26.86 1.08 37.74
C VAL A 137 -25.48 1.53 37.23
N PHE A 138 -25.35 1.66 35.91
CA PHE A 138 -24.17 2.24 35.28
C PHE A 138 -24.07 3.73 35.61
N LEU A 139 -23.37 4.05 36.70
CA LEU A 139 -22.82 5.38 36.89
C LEU A 139 -21.54 5.47 36.05
N VAL A 140 -21.72 5.60 34.72
CA VAL A 140 -20.62 5.89 33.80
C VAL A 140 -20.09 7.26 34.19
N SER A 141 -18.92 7.30 34.82
CA SER A 141 -18.24 8.56 35.08
C SER A 141 -17.71 9.10 33.75
N GLU A 142 -18.49 9.99 33.11
CA GLU A 142 -18.03 10.76 31.96
C GLU A 142 -16.90 11.70 32.42
N CYS A 143 -15.66 11.26 32.25
CA CYS A 143 -14.49 12.13 32.40
C CYS A 143 -14.61 13.34 31.47
N LYS A 144 -14.54 14.55 32.04
CA LYS A 144 -14.39 15.79 31.28
C LYS A 144 -12.93 16.26 31.31
N CYS A 145 -12.01 15.38 30.90
CA CYS A 145 -10.58 15.73 30.82
C CYS A 145 -10.33 16.59 29.57
N VAL A 146 -9.84 17.82 29.74
CA VAL A 146 -9.50 18.72 28.64
C VAL A 146 -8.09 18.44 28.12
N HIS A 147 -7.08 18.49 28.99
CA HIS A 147 -5.68 18.23 28.65
C HIS A 147 -5.09 17.09 29.49
N GLY A 148 -5.72 15.91 29.44
CA GLY A 148 -5.26 14.73 30.17
C GLY A 148 -5.91 13.44 29.71
N LEU A 149 -5.36 12.31 30.15
CA LEU A 149 -5.91 10.98 29.90
C LEU A 149 -6.98 10.65 30.96
N CYS A 150 -8.15 10.18 30.52
CA CYS A 150 -9.23 9.73 31.40
C CYS A 150 -9.03 8.28 31.87
N SER A 151 -9.17 8.07 33.18
CA SER A 151 -9.40 6.76 33.80
C SER A 151 -10.84 6.29 33.53
N SER A 152 -11.08 5.73 32.33
CA SER A 152 -12.39 5.27 31.83
C SER A 152 -12.57 3.75 31.92
N GLY A 153 -13.82 3.30 31.77
CA GLY A 153 -14.18 1.87 31.71
C GLY A 153 -14.74 1.31 33.04
N LEU A 154 -14.97 0.00 33.08
CA LEU A 154 -15.70 -0.69 34.17
C LEU A 154 -15.04 -0.62 35.56
N LYS A 155 -13.80 -0.14 35.65
CA LYS A 155 -13.07 0.12 36.90
C LYS A 155 -12.40 1.51 36.92
N GLY A 156 -12.74 2.35 35.94
CA GLY A 156 -12.25 3.73 35.90
C GLY A 156 -12.87 4.54 37.04
N ASP A 157 -12.04 5.24 37.80
CA ASP A 157 -12.48 6.15 38.86
C ASP A 157 -12.96 7.51 38.31
N GLY A 158 -12.95 7.70 36.99
CA GLY A 158 -13.32 8.95 36.32
C GLY A 158 -12.27 10.05 36.46
N ARG A 159 -11.08 9.73 37.01
CA ARG A 159 -10.04 10.70 37.29
C ARG A 159 -9.20 11.00 36.05
N CYS A 160 -8.83 12.27 35.88
CA CYS A 160 -7.94 12.70 34.83
C CYS A 160 -6.46 12.65 35.28
N THR A 161 -5.61 12.07 34.44
CA THR A 161 -4.15 12.18 34.54
C THR A 161 -3.70 13.28 33.58
N CYS A 162 -3.33 14.45 34.13
CA CYS A 162 -3.02 15.62 33.31
C CYS A 162 -1.71 15.47 32.54
N PHE A 163 -1.69 16.01 31.33
CA PHE A 163 -0.44 16.21 30.60
C PHE A 163 0.40 17.29 31.28
N SER A 164 1.71 17.26 31.04
CA SER A 164 2.64 18.27 31.53
C SER A 164 2.14 19.69 31.20
N GLY A 165 2.27 20.60 32.16
CA GLY A 165 1.75 21.97 32.03
C GLY A 165 0.30 22.18 32.47
N TYR A 166 -0.46 21.12 32.80
CA TYR A 166 -1.85 21.24 33.25
C TYR A 166 -2.10 20.58 34.60
N LYS A 167 -3.07 21.12 35.34
CA LYS A 167 -3.52 20.67 36.67
C LYS A 167 -5.04 20.77 36.80
N GLY A 168 -5.55 20.39 37.97
CA GLY A 168 -6.98 20.39 38.30
C GLY A 168 -7.64 19.04 37.98
N PRO A 169 -8.86 18.80 38.50
CA PRO A 169 -9.55 17.51 38.36
C PRO A 169 -9.90 17.16 36.91
N SER A 170 -10.05 18.16 36.04
CA SER A 170 -10.37 18.06 34.62
C SER A 170 -9.19 18.42 33.69
N CYS A 171 -8.01 18.73 34.24
CA CYS A 171 -6.83 19.16 33.46
C CYS A 171 -7.10 20.38 32.55
N ASP A 172 -7.95 21.27 33.03
CA ASP A 172 -8.40 22.52 32.42
C ASP A 172 -7.53 23.73 32.85
N GLN A 173 -6.83 23.62 33.97
CA GLN A 173 -6.02 24.70 34.53
C GLN A 173 -4.57 24.59 34.06
N GLU A 174 -4.08 25.56 33.31
CA GLU A 174 -2.66 25.63 32.95
C GLU A 174 -1.80 26.01 34.17
N LEU A 175 -0.56 25.51 34.23
CA LEU A 175 0.44 25.95 35.21
C LEU A 175 0.85 27.40 34.90
N PRO A 176 0.97 28.29 35.90
CA PRO A 176 1.32 29.70 35.68
C PRO A 176 2.63 29.89 34.89
N GLU A 177 3.59 28.99 35.09
CA GLU A 177 4.88 28.97 34.38
C GLU A 177 4.73 28.64 32.89
N CYS A 178 3.76 27.78 32.53
CA CYS A 178 3.43 27.43 31.15
C CYS A 178 2.60 28.52 30.47
N ALA A 179 1.64 29.11 31.18
CA ALA A 179 0.90 30.27 30.69
C ALA A 179 1.84 31.46 30.39
N ALA A 180 2.88 31.66 31.21
CA ALA A 180 3.92 32.66 30.98
C ALA A 180 4.88 32.32 29.81
N LEU A 181 5.00 31.04 29.43
CA LEU A 181 5.77 30.59 28.26
C LEU A 181 5.06 30.88 26.93
N GLY A 182 3.74 31.05 26.92
CA GLY A 182 2.97 31.47 25.74
C GLY A 182 3.09 30.52 24.56
N CYS A 183 2.96 29.21 24.81
CA CYS A 183 3.17 28.17 23.80
C CYS A 183 2.23 28.32 22.58
N GLN A 184 2.80 28.32 21.38
CA GLN A 184 2.04 28.48 20.13
C GLN A 184 1.20 27.24 19.78
N GLN A 185 0.25 27.40 18.86
CA GLN A 185 -0.63 26.33 18.42
C GLN A 185 0.16 25.11 17.90
N ASN A 186 -0.39 23.91 18.13
CA ASN A 186 0.25 22.62 17.87
C ASN A 186 1.54 22.36 18.68
N SER A 187 1.69 23.03 19.83
CA SER A 187 2.70 22.72 20.85
C SER A 187 2.06 22.53 22.22
N ARG A 188 2.80 21.92 23.15
CA ARG A 188 2.44 21.80 24.57
C ARG A 188 3.62 22.19 25.45
N CYS A 189 3.33 22.70 26.64
CA CYS A 189 4.34 22.87 27.67
C CYS A 189 4.79 21.49 28.19
N MET A 190 6.09 21.26 28.31
CA MET A 190 6.64 20.07 28.96
C MET A 190 7.98 20.37 29.62
N GLU A 191 8.34 19.56 30.61
CA GLU A 191 9.64 19.62 31.25
C GLU A 191 10.71 18.98 30.34
N GLU A 192 11.77 19.71 30.03
CA GLU A 192 12.88 19.23 29.23
C GLU A 192 13.74 18.25 30.05
N ALA A 193 13.79 17.00 29.60
CA ALA A 193 14.37 15.87 30.35
C ALA A 193 15.86 15.98 30.71
N LEU A 194 16.59 16.96 30.17
CA LEU A 194 18.02 17.21 30.47
C LEU A 194 18.24 18.38 31.43
N SER A 195 17.30 19.33 31.51
CA SER A 195 17.48 20.59 32.25
C SER A 195 16.46 20.80 33.38
N GLY A 196 15.38 20.01 33.41
CA GLY A 196 14.25 20.21 34.32
C GLY A 196 13.44 21.50 34.03
N ARG A 197 13.71 22.16 32.90
CA ARG A 197 13.09 23.44 32.56
C ARG A 197 11.82 23.21 31.74
N LEU A 198 10.76 23.95 32.06
CA LEU A 198 9.56 24.00 31.22
C LEU A 198 9.86 24.68 29.88
N VAL A 199 9.49 24.00 28.79
CA VAL A 199 9.67 24.44 27.39
C VAL A 199 8.44 24.11 26.56
N CYS A 200 8.17 24.90 25.52
CA CYS A 200 7.14 24.57 24.53
C CYS A 200 7.70 23.57 23.51
N GLN A 201 7.13 22.37 23.45
CA GLN A 201 7.48 21.33 22.50
C GLN A 201 6.33 21.05 21.54
N CYS A 202 6.63 20.92 20.25
CA CYS A 202 5.65 20.56 19.24
C CYS A 202 4.97 19.22 19.54
N LEU A 203 3.68 19.14 19.22
CA LEU A 203 2.91 17.90 19.34
C LEU A 203 3.43 16.82 18.38
N PRO A 204 3.19 15.52 18.65
CA PRO A 204 3.55 14.45 17.72
C PRO A 204 3.02 14.71 16.31
N GLY A 205 3.91 14.55 15.33
CA GLY A 205 3.61 14.84 13.91
C GLY A 205 3.85 16.28 13.47
N PHE A 206 4.26 17.18 14.38
CA PHE A 206 4.68 18.54 14.07
C PHE A 206 6.19 18.72 14.28
N GLU A 207 6.79 19.65 13.54
CA GLU A 207 8.19 20.04 13.66
C GLU A 207 8.36 21.54 13.91
N LYS A 208 9.43 21.90 14.63
CA LYS A 208 9.66 23.28 15.06
C LYS A 208 10.28 24.09 13.92
N SER A 209 9.54 25.09 13.43
CA SER A 209 10.00 26.06 12.44
C SER A 209 10.01 27.44 13.07
N GLY A 210 11.18 27.86 13.58
CA GLY A 210 11.33 29.06 14.39
C GLY A 210 10.53 28.98 15.69
N ALA A 211 9.50 29.83 15.82
CA ALA A 211 8.58 29.86 16.96
C ALA A 211 7.33 28.98 16.76
N GLN A 212 7.06 28.52 15.53
CA GLN A 212 5.85 27.77 15.17
C GLN A 212 6.10 26.26 15.13
N CYS A 213 5.03 25.49 15.32
CA CYS A 213 5.00 24.05 15.11
C CYS A 213 4.18 23.74 13.85
N LEU A 214 4.87 23.42 12.76
CA LEU A 214 4.27 23.13 11.46
C LEU A 214 4.06 21.62 11.30
N SER A 215 3.05 21.20 10.52
CA SER A 215 2.83 19.79 10.25
C SER A 215 4.02 19.21 9.49
N LYS A 216 4.69 18.23 10.09
CA LYS A 216 5.85 17.59 9.50
C LYS A 216 5.41 16.86 8.23
N ASN A 217 5.95 17.26 7.09
CA ASN A 217 5.54 16.74 5.78
C ASN A 217 6.36 15.49 5.38
N PRO A 218 5.78 14.27 5.37
CA PRO A 218 6.53 13.06 5.00
C PRO A 218 6.93 13.05 3.50
N CYS A 219 6.22 13.78 2.64
CA CYS A 219 6.45 13.80 1.20
C CYS A 219 7.73 14.56 0.80
N LEU A 220 8.36 15.30 1.72
CA LEU A 220 9.70 15.85 1.51
C LEU A 220 10.80 14.77 1.58
N GLN A 221 10.44 13.56 2.02
CA GLN A 221 11.29 12.36 2.01
C GLN A 221 10.79 11.37 0.94
N ARG A 222 11.65 10.45 0.51
CA ARG A 222 11.30 9.39 -0.46
C ARG A 222 10.46 8.27 0.18
N VAL A 223 9.24 8.61 0.61
CA VAL A 223 8.31 7.69 1.32
C VAL A 223 7.38 6.90 0.40
N CYS A 224 7.17 7.36 -0.85
CA CYS A 224 6.37 6.70 -1.87
C CYS A 224 7.26 6.10 -2.97
N HIS A 225 6.66 5.29 -3.85
CA HIS A 225 7.34 4.77 -5.04
C HIS A 225 7.83 5.90 -5.96
N ALA A 226 8.88 5.65 -6.75
CA ALA A 226 9.37 6.64 -7.73
C ALA A 226 8.33 6.98 -8.81
N GLN A 227 7.41 6.05 -9.10
CA GLN A 227 6.26 6.24 -10.00
C GLN A 227 4.94 6.46 -9.22
N ALA A 228 5.02 7.12 -8.07
CA ALA A 228 3.87 7.55 -7.30
C ALA A 228 3.98 9.02 -6.89
N SER A 229 2.83 9.68 -6.84
CA SER A 229 2.66 11.00 -6.25
C SER A 229 2.38 10.87 -4.75
N CYS A 230 2.99 11.74 -3.94
CA CYS A 230 2.78 11.79 -2.49
C CYS A 230 1.89 12.98 -2.13
N LEU A 231 0.82 12.73 -1.37
CA LEU A 231 -0.09 13.73 -0.84
C LEU A 231 0.09 13.84 0.68
N HIS A 232 0.46 15.01 1.18
CA HIS A 232 0.49 15.32 2.61
C HIS A 232 -0.95 15.55 3.09
N THR A 233 -1.44 14.67 3.97
CA THR A 233 -2.85 14.68 4.43
C THR A 233 -3.05 15.22 5.84
N GLY A 234 -1.98 15.33 6.63
CA GLY A 234 -2.02 15.80 8.01
C GLY A 234 -0.67 15.62 8.72
N PRO A 235 -0.56 15.98 10.01
CA PRO A 235 0.70 15.99 10.75
C PRO A 235 1.43 14.63 10.70
N ASN A 236 2.56 14.56 9.97
CA ASN A 236 3.30 13.33 9.68
C ASN A 236 2.46 12.20 9.02
N GLN A 237 1.38 12.56 8.33
CA GLN A 237 0.50 11.65 7.58
C GLN A 237 0.60 11.92 6.08
N HIS A 238 0.54 10.86 5.28
CA HIS A 238 0.61 10.95 3.83
C HIS A 238 -0.14 9.80 3.16
N LEU A 239 -0.57 10.04 1.92
CA LEU A 239 -1.04 9.02 0.99
C LEU A 239 -0.10 8.96 -0.21
N CYS A 240 0.12 7.76 -0.74
CA CYS A 240 0.83 7.55 -2.00
C CYS A 240 -0.19 7.09 -3.05
N ALA A 241 -0.13 7.64 -4.25
CA ALA A 241 -0.97 7.23 -5.37
C ALA A 241 -0.10 6.99 -6.62
N CYS A 242 -0.25 5.84 -7.29
CA CYS A 242 0.52 5.55 -8.49
C CYS A 242 0.21 6.55 -9.62
N ASN A 243 1.25 6.93 -10.37
CA ASN A 243 1.12 7.83 -11.51
C ASN A 243 0.30 7.18 -12.63
N LYS A 244 -0.27 8.00 -13.54
CA LYS A 244 -1.06 7.50 -14.68
C LYS A 244 -0.27 6.47 -15.48
N GLY A 245 -0.90 5.34 -15.81
CA GLY A 245 -0.27 4.21 -16.48
C GLY A 245 0.39 3.19 -15.55
N TYR A 246 0.36 3.41 -14.24
CA TYR A 246 0.82 2.46 -13.23
C TYR A 246 -0.33 2.07 -12.28
N THR A 247 -0.20 0.91 -11.64
CA THR A 247 -1.16 0.36 -10.66
C THR A 247 -0.44 -0.20 -9.43
N GLY A 248 -1.09 -0.18 -8.26
CA GLY A 248 -0.53 -0.60 -6.98
C GLY A 248 -1.01 0.26 -5.81
N ASP A 249 -0.31 0.18 -4.67
CA ASP A 249 -0.65 0.86 -3.41
C ASP A 249 0.07 2.22 -3.24
N GLY A 250 0.79 2.67 -4.26
CA GLY A 250 1.61 3.90 -4.20
C GLY A 250 2.97 3.74 -3.51
N ARG A 251 3.19 2.66 -2.74
CA ARG A 251 4.52 2.27 -2.24
C ARG A 251 5.23 1.35 -3.24
N ILE A 252 4.45 0.56 -3.96
CA ILE A 252 4.82 -0.25 -5.11
C ILE A 252 3.89 0.16 -6.25
N CYS A 253 4.44 0.50 -7.41
CA CYS A 253 3.66 0.80 -8.61
C CYS A 253 4.22 0.05 -9.81
N MET A 254 3.43 -0.88 -10.34
CA MET A 254 3.75 -1.68 -11.53
C MET A 254 3.16 -1.02 -12.78
N PRO A 255 3.87 -1.06 -13.93
CA PRO A 255 3.34 -0.54 -15.18
C PRO A 255 2.11 -1.37 -15.62
N VAL A 256 1.04 -0.69 -15.99
CA VAL A 256 -0.15 -1.33 -16.57
C VAL A 256 0.14 -1.68 -18.02
N ASN A 257 -0.01 -2.94 -18.41
CA ASN A 257 0.04 -3.35 -19.81
C ASN A 257 -1.40 -3.47 -20.36
N PRO A 258 -1.86 -2.56 -21.24
CA PRO A 258 -3.23 -2.61 -21.75
C PRO A 258 -3.51 -3.86 -22.59
N CYS A 259 -2.51 -4.43 -23.27
CA CYS A 259 -2.68 -5.64 -24.08
C CYS A 259 -3.15 -6.86 -23.26
N GLN A 260 -2.85 -6.90 -21.95
CA GLN A 260 -3.34 -7.95 -21.05
C GLN A 260 -4.85 -7.87 -20.77
N THR A 261 -5.50 -6.74 -21.07
CA THR A 261 -6.94 -6.54 -20.87
C THR A 261 -7.63 -6.27 -22.20
N LYS A 262 -8.47 -7.21 -22.66
CA LYS A 262 -9.21 -7.10 -23.94
C LYS A 262 -8.32 -6.75 -25.15
N ASN A 263 -7.12 -7.32 -25.23
CA ASN A 263 -6.14 -7.07 -26.30
C ASN A 263 -5.86 -5.57 -26.53
N GLY A 264 -5.87 -4.74 -25.48
CA GLY A 264 -5.67 -3.28 -25.59
C GLY A 264 -6.75 -2.54 -26.39
N GLY A 265 -7.88 -3.19 -26.69
CA GLY A 265 -8.92 -2.68 -27.60
C GLY A 265 -8.74 -3.08 -29.06
N CYS A 266 -7.70 -3.85 -29.40
CA CYS A 266 -7.43 -4.31 -30.77
C CYS A 266 -8.28 -5.54 -31.15
N SER A 267 -8.87 -5.53 -32.35
CA SER A 267 -9.65 -6.64 -32.89
C SER A 267 -8.81 -7.92 -32.99
N PRO A 268 -9.14 -9.01 -32.28
CA PRO A 268 -8.29 -10.19 -32.20
C PRO A 268 -8.17 -10.95 -33.53
N GLU A 269 -9.15 -10.84 -34.44
CA GLU A 269 -9.08 -11.44 -35.77
C GLU A 269 -8.26 -10.64 -36.81
N SER A 270 -7.90 -9.39 -36.55
CA SER A 270 -7.24 -8.52 -37.55
C SER A 270 -6.06 -7.68 -37.05
N ALA A 271 -5.79 -7.66 -35.73
CA ALA A 271 -4.71 -6.86 -35.14
C ALA A 271 -4.06 -7.48 -33.89
N ASN A 272 -2.74 -7.39 -33.83
CA ASN A 272 -1.95 -7.63 -32.63
C ASN A 272 -1.86 -6.35 -31.79
N CYS A 273 -1.94 -6.48 -30.46
CA CYS A 273 -1.64 -5.39 -29.54
C CYS A 273 -0.15 -5.34 -29.22
N VAL A 274 0.46 -4.17 -29.43
CA VAL A 274 1.85 -3.87 -29.13
C VAL A 274 1.90 -2.95 -27.90
N TYR A 275 2.71 -3.32 -26.90
CA TYR A 275 2.89 -2.56 -25.68
C TYR A 275 3.97 -1.48 -25.86
N ASP A 276 3.59 -0.21 -25.77
CA ASP A 276 4.49 0.94 -25.97
C ASP A 276 5.06 1.47 -24.65
N GLY A 277 4.35 1.26 -23.55
CA GLY A 277 4.76 1.77 -22.24
C GLY A 277 3.64 1.72 -21.19
N PRO A 278 3.90 2.23 -19.98
CA PRO A 278 2.95 2.17 -18.87
C PRO A 278 1.59 2.80 -19.24
N GLY A 279 0.56 1.97 -19.30
CA GLY A 279 -0.80 2.35 -19.71
C GLY A 279 -0.95 2.71 -21.21
N GLN A 280 0.02 2.37 -22.06
CA GLN A 280 0.06 2.74 -23.47
C GLN A 280 0.31 1.50 -24.37
N SER A 281 -0.42 1.44 -25.47
CA SER A 281 -0.34 0.39 -26.48
C SER A 281 -0.95 0.86 -27.79
N HIS A 282 -0.56 0.24 -28.90
CA HIS A 282 -1.19 0.43 -30.19
C HIS A 282 -1.54 -0.91 -30.86
N CYS A 283 -2.41 -0.84 -31.85
CA CYS A 283 -2.77 -1.97 -32.70
C CYS A 283 -1.91 -1.96 -33.97
N GLU A 284 -1.22 -3.09 -34.21
CA GLU A 284 -0.53 -3.41 -35.46
C GLU A 284 -1.38 -4.43 -36.23
N CYS A 285 -1.73 -4.13 -37.48
CA CYS A 285 -2.58 -5.01 -38.27
C CYS A 285 -1.85 -6.30 -38.65
N LEU A 286 -2.57 -7.42 -38.64
CA LEU A 286 -2.05 -8.71 -39.14
C LEU A 286 -1.74 -8.64 -40.64
N GLN A 287 -0.89 -9.56 -41.13
CA GLN A 287 -0.66 -9.68 -42.57
C GLN A 287 -1.97 -9.97 -43.31
N GLY A 288 -2.10 -9.44 -44.54
CA GLY A 288 -3.36 -9.42 -45.27
C GLY A 288 -4.37 -8.34 -44.81
N PHE A 289 -4.07 -7.53 -43.77
CA PHE A 289 -4.92 -6.41 -43.33
C PHE A 289 -4.25 -5.04 -43.54
N LYS A 290 -5.06 -3.99 -43.66
CA LYS A 290 -4.65 -2.58 -43.79
C LYS A 290 -5.29 -1.74 -42.68
N LYS A 291 -4.53 -0.77 -42.17
CA LYS A 291 -5.00 0.20 -41.17
C LYS A 291 -5.85 1.29 -41.84
N LEU A 292 -7.00 1.59 -41.25
CA LEU A 292 -7.91 2.66 -41.67
C LEU A 292 -7.68 3.95 -40.86
N ALA A 293 -8.33 5.03 -41.28
CA ALA A 293 -8.22 6.36 -40.63
C ALA A 293 -8.81 6.39 -39.21
N ASP A 294 -9.72 5.47 -38.87
CA ASP A 294 -10.28 5.25 -37.53
C ASP A 294 -9.38 4.38 -36.64
N GLY A 295 -8.25 3.89 -37.16
CA GLY A 295 -7.34 2.98 -36.47
C GLY A 295 -7.73 1.49 -36.56
N SER A 296 -8.86 1.15 -37.17
CA SER A 296 -9.29 -0.24 -37.35
C SER A 296 -8.46 -0.96 -38.42
N CYS A 297 -8.37 -2.28 -38.32
CA CYS A 297 -7.67 -3.14 -39.28
C CYS A 297 -8.71 -3.89 -40.13
N ASN A 298 -8.75 -3.57 -41.42
CA ASN A 298 -9.68 -4.15 -42.39
C ASN A 298 -8.94 -4.95 -43.45
N LEU A 299 -9.63 -5.86 -44.12
CA LEU A 299 -9.00 -6.75 -45.10
C LEU A 299 -8.36 -5.93 -46.24
N LYS A 300 -7.11 -6.23 -46.56
CA LYS A 300 -6.38 -5.59 -47.64
C LYS A 300 -6.85 -6.21 -48.95
N ASP A 301 -7.55 -5.44 -49.75
CA ASP A 301 -7.93 -5.87 -51.08
C ASP A 301 -6.68 -6.13 -51.95
N ILE A 302 -6.58 -7.36 -52.46
CA ILE A 302 -5.47 -7.82 -53.33
C ILE A 302 -5.90 -7.93 -54.80
N CYS A 303 -7.17 -7.60 -55.11
CA CYS A 303 -7.67 -7.55 -56.47
C CYS A 303 -7.05 -6.36 -57.24
N LYS A 304 -6.39 -6.68 -58.36
CA LYS A 304 -5.80 -5.76 -59.33
C LYS A 304 -6.46 -6.01 -60.70
N PRO A 305 -6.36 -5.08 -61.67
CA PRO A 305 -6.96 -5.25 -63.00
C PRO A 305 -6.54 -6.52 -63.77
N ASN A 306 -5.47 -7.22 -63.35
CA ASN A 306 -5.03 -8.50 -63.92
C ASN A 306 -5.05 -9.67 -62.90
N SER A 307 -5.70 -9.54 -61.74
CA SER A 307 -5.76 -10.64 -60.74
C SER A 307 -6.68 -11.80 -61.17
N CYS A 308 -7.59 -11.56 -62.12
CA CYS A 308 -8.54 -12.53 -62.65
C CYS A 308 -8.68 -12.39 -64.17
N HIS A 309 -9.30 -13.37 -64.83
CA HIS A 309 -9.67 -13.28 -66.25
C HIS A 309 -10.67 -12.12 -66.48
N GLN A 310 -10.68 -11.55 -67.69
CA GLN A 310 -11.51 -10.37 -68.04
C GLN A 310 -13.02 -10.54 -67.80
N ASN A 311 -13.51 -11.79 -67.75
CA ASN A 311 -14.91 -12.15 -67.51
C ASN A 311 -15.17 -12.72 -66.10
N ALA A 312 -14.23 -12.56 -65.17
CA ALA A 312 -14.32 -13.06 -63.80
C ALA A 312 -14.21 -11.91 -62.78
N ASN A 313 -15.18 -11.85 -61.87
CA ASN A 313 -15.18 -10.91 -60.77
C ASN A 313 -14.20 -11.37 -59.69
N CYS A 314 -13.29 -10.48 -59.26
CA CYS A 314 -12.32 -10.74 -58.21
C CYS A 314 -12.88 -10.29 -56.86
N THR A 315 -12.91 -11.19 -55.87
CA THR A 315 -13.26 -10.85 -54.49
C THR A 315 -12.17 -11.36 -53.54
N THR A 316 -11.66 -10.49 -52.68
CA THR A 316 -10.76 -10.89 -51.59
C THR A 316 -11.61 -11.51 -50.47
N VAL A 317 -11.34 -12.78 -50.13
CA VAL A 317 -12.16 -13.58 -49.17
C VAL A 317 -11.47 -13.86 -47.84
N GLY A 318 -10.15 -13.64 -47.76
CA GLY A 318 -9.35 -13.83 -46.57
C GLY A 318 -7.99 -13.15 -46.70
N PRO A 319 -7.17 -13.13 -45.63
CA PRO A 319 -5.83 -12.56 -45.69
C PRO A 319 -5.01 -13.25 -46.77
N ASP A 320 -4.54 -12.47 -47.74
CA ASP A 320 -3.82 -12.92 -48.93
C ASP A 320 -4.55 -13.99 -49.78
N GLN A 321 -5.88 -14.11 -49.67
CA GLN A 321 -6.72 -15.06 -50.40
C GLN A 321 -7.82 -14.37 -51.22
N LEU A 322 -7.87 -14.66 -52.53
CA LEU A 322 -8.89 -14.18 -53.46
C LEU A 322 -9.67 -15.33 -54.11
N THR A 323 -10.90 -15.04 -54.54
CA THR A 323 -11.72 -15.90 -55.38
C THR A 323 -12.13 -15.20 -56.67
N ALA A 324 -12.22 -15.97 -57.75
CA ALA A 324 -12.65 -15.51 -59.05
C ALA A 324 -14.02 -16.11 -59.39
N THR A 325 -15.07 -15.30 -59.41
CA THR A 325 -16.43 -15.74 -59.76
C THR A 325 -16.77 -15.26 -61.16
N TYR A 326 -16.95 -16.19 -62.10
CA TYR A 326 -17.44 -15.86 -63.44
C TYR A 326 -18.89 -15.40 -63.38
N CYS A 327 -19.22 -14.32 -64.07
CA CYS A 327 -20.61 -13.88 -64.22
C CYS A 327 -21.34 -14.82 -65.17
N CYS A 328 -22.04 -15.83 -64.65
CA CYS A 328 -22.95 -16.67 -65.42
C CYS A 328 -24.19 -15.88 -65.86
N GLY A 329 -24.08 -15.15 -66.98
CA GLY A 329 -25.20 -14.57 -67.73
C GLY A 329 -25.33 -15.21 -69.12
N SER A 330 -26.52 -15.73 -69.44
CA SER A 330 -26.87 -16.40 -70.72
C SER A 330 -27.59 -15.44 -71.69
N ILE A 331 -27.94 -15.76 -72.95
CA ILE A 331 -28.09 -17.03 -73.69
C ILE A 331 -27.69 -16.79 -75.18
N HIS A 332 -27.71 -17.85 -76.01
CA HIS A 332 -27.69 -17.89 -77.49
C HIS A 332 -26.32 -17.88 -78.20
N SER A 333 -26.08 -18.67 -79.26
CA SER A 333 -26.88 -19.73 -79.92
C SER A 333 -25.93 -20.68 -80.71
N PRO A 334 -26.38 -21.86 -81.17
CA PRO A 334 -25.51 -22.79 -81.92
C PRO A 334 -25.26 -22.33 -83.36
N LEU A 335 -24.01 -22.43 -83.80
CA LEU A 335 -23.50 -22.35 -85.18
C LEU A 335 -22.29 -23.31 -85.24
N GLY A 336 -22.13 -24.18 -86.24
CA GLY A 336 -23.00 -24.54 -87.37
C GLY A 336 -22.35 -25.70 -88.13
#